data_AF-A0A0N1EPL8-F1
#
_entry.id   AF-A0A0N1EPL8-F1
#
_cell.length_a   1.000
_cell.length_b   1.000
_cell.length_c   1.000
_cell.angle_alpha   90.00
_cell.angle_beta   90.00
_cell.angle_gamma   90.00
#
_symmetry.space_group_name_H-M   'P 1'
#
loop_
_entity.id
_entity.type
_entity.pdbx_description
1 polymer ?
#
loop_
_entity_poly.entity_id
_entity_poly.type
_entity_poly.pdbx_seq_one_letter_code
_entity_poly.pdbx_strand_id
1 'polypeptide(L)' 'MLLRVFILIFLFSANAIAAIGKDHVSGKITNITSISAGLLVRINANEVPEHCTSGRVWMA' A
#
# COMPACT_ATOMS: atom_id res chain seq x y z
N MET A 1 17.39 30.86 24.52
CA MET A 1 17.88 29.76 23.65
C MET A 1 16.96 28.53 23.71
N LEU A 2 16.59 28.05 24.90
CA LEU A 2 15.69 26.90 25.13
C LEU A 2 14.35 26.96 24.39
N LEU A 3 13.66 28.10 24.36
CA LEU A 3 12.37 28.25 23.67
C LEU A 3 12.45 27.89 22.18
N ARG A 4 13.56 28.25 21.50
CA ARG A 4 13.76 27.93 20.08
C ARG A 4 13.93 26.43 19.86
N VAL A 5 14.53 25.72 20.83
CA VAL A 5 14.72 24.26 20.79
C VAL A 5 13.38 23.53 20.93
N PHE A 6 12.51 23.97 21.84
CA PHE A 6 11.18 23.38 22.01
C PHE A 6 10.30 23.52 20.76
N ILE A 7 10.36 24.67 20.07
CA ILE A 7 9.63 24.91 18.83
C ILE A 7 10.10 23.96 17.72
N LEU A 8 11.41 23.73 17.61
CA LEU A 8 11.96 22.80 16.63
C LEU A 8 11.50 21.37 16.90
N ILE A 9 11.56 20.90 18.15
CA ILE A 9 11.12 19.54 18.52
C ILE A 9 9.62 19.33 18.20
N PHE A 10 8.78 20.33 18.46
CA PHE A 10 7.36 20.27 18.14
C PHE A 10 7.07 20.25 16.63
N LEU A 11 7.86 20.95 15.81
CA LEU A 11 7.71 20.93 14.36
C LEU A 11 8.12 19.60 13.72
N PHE A 12 9.04 18.86 14.35
CA PHE A 12 9.49 17.55 13.87
C PHE A 12 8.69 16.37 14.43
N SER A 13 7.72 16.58 15.32
CA SER A 13 6.87 15.52 15.88
C SER A 13 5.67 15.15 15.00
N ALA A 14 5.66 15.56 13.73
CA ALA A 14 4.64 15.13 12.78
C ALA A 14 4.77 13.62 12.54
N ASN A 15 3.93 12.84 13.21
CA ASN A 15 3.81 11.41 12.96
C ASN A 15 3.39 11.22 11.50
N ALA A 16 4.23 10.56 10.70
CA ALA A 16 3.84 10.12 9.36
C ALA A 16 2.77 9.04 9.51
N ILE A 17 1.50 9.42 9.39
CA ILE A 17 0.39 8.48 9.36
C ILE A 17 0.38 7.87 7.96
N ALA A 18 0.84 6.63 7.83
CA ALA A 18 0.69 5.87 6.60
C ALA A 18 -0.80 5.52 6.44
N ALA A 19 -1.51 6.29 5.61
CA ALA A 19 -2.88 5.99 5.24
C ALA A 19 -2.90 5.03 4.06
N ILE A 20 -3.76 4.01 4.13
CA ILE A 20 -4.04 3.14 3.00
C ILE A 20 -4.92 3.94 2.01
N GLY A 21 -4.44 4.09 0.78
CA GLY A 21 -5.18 4.78 -0.28
C GLY A 21 -6.43 4.01 -0.70
N LYS A 22 -7.35 4.70 -1.40
CA LYS A 22 -8.45 4.03 -2.10
C LYS A 22 -7.90 2.97 -3.06
N ASP A 23 -8.68 1.94 -3.35
CA ASP A 23 -8.29 0.85 -4.28
C ASP A 23 -7.18 -0.08 -3.77
N HIS A 24 -6.82 -0.01 -2.48
CA HIS A 24 -5.91 -0.96 -1.86
C HIS A 24 -6.58 -2.31 -1.59
N VAL A 25 -5.90 -3.38 -1.99
CA VAL A 25 -6.30 -4.76 -1.69
C VAL A 25 -5.45 -5.30 -0.54
N SER A 26 -6.08 -5.80 0.52
CA SER A 26 -5.40 -6.37 1.69
C SER A 26 -5.82 -7.81 1.92
N GLY A 27 -4.88 -8.70 2.19
CA GLY A 27 -5.19 -10.12 2.39
C GLY A 27 -3.96 -11.01 2.46
N LYS A 28 -4.19 -12.33 2.48
CA LYS A 28 -3.11 -13.32 2.47
C LYS A 28 -2.57 -13.47 1.05
N ILE A 29 -1.23 -13.40 0.90
CA ILE A 29 -0.60 -13.76 -0.38
C ILE A 29 -0.73 -15.28 -0.59
N THR A 30 -1.34 -15.68 -1.70
CA THR A 30 -1.60 -17.09 -2.04
C THR A 30 -0.68 -17.61 -3.14
N ASN A 31 -0.16 -16.73 -4.01
CA ASN A 31 0.78 -17.09 -5.08
C ASN A 31 1.67 -15.88 -5.42
N ILE A 32 2.93 -16.14 -5.79
CA ILE A 32 3.87 -15.15 -6.31
C ILE A 32 4.54 -15.76 -7.55
N THR A 33 4.46 -15.07 -8.68
CA THR A 33 5.05 -15.52 -9.95
C THR A 33 5.83 -14.40 -10.62
N SER A 34 6.95 -14.73 -11.25
CA SER A 34 7.75 -13.80 -12.05
C SER A 34 7.40 -13.89 -13.53
N ILE A 35 7.29 -12.75 -14.18
CA ILE A 35 7.14 -12.58 -15.62
C ILE A 35 8.22 -11.62 -16.12
N SER A 36 8.43 -11.55 -17.43
CA SER A 36 9.43 -10.63 -18.01
C SER A 36 9.20 -9.16 -17.64
N ALA A 37 7.96 -8.76 -17.38
CA ALA A 37 7.61 -7.40 -16.98
C ALA A 37 7.73 -7.13 -15.47
N GLY A 38 7.91 -8.15 -14.62
CA GLY A 38 7.98 -7.97 -13.17
C GLY A 38 7.41 -9.14 -12.36
N LEU A 39 7.02 -8.85 -11.11
CA LEU A 39 6.40 -9.82 -10.20
C LEU A 39 4.89 -9.63 -10.17
N LEU A 40 4.17 -10.75 -10.22
CA LEU A 40 2.74 -10.83 -9.97
C LEU A 40 2.51 -11.43 -8.59
N VAL A 41 1.66 -10.80 -7.79
CA VAL A 41 1.31 -11.23 -6.44
C VAL A 41 -0.19 -11.46 -6.37
N ARG A 42 -0.61 -12.68 -6.02
CA ARG A 42 -2.02 -13.03 -5.82
C ARG A 42 -2.38 -12.86 -4.35
N ILE A 43 -3.42 -12.07 -4.09
CA ILE A 43 -3.95 -11.81 -2.74
C ILE A 43 -5.31 -12.51 -2.63
N ASN A 44 -5.47 -13.32 -1.59
CA ASN A 44 -6.65 -14.17 -1.34
C ASN A 44 -7.02 -14.99 -2.60
N ALA A 45 -8.29 -15.01 -2.99
CA ALA A 45 -8.76 -15.71 -4.19
C ALA A 45 -8.59 -14.85 -5.45
N ASN A 46 -9.45 -13.86 -5.68
CA ASN A 46 -9.43 -13.00 -6.87
C ASN A 46 -9.75 -11.54 -6.49
N GLU A 47 -9.16 -11.08 -5.40
CA GLU A 47 -9.48 -9.76 -4.86
C GLU A 47 -8.92 -8.69 -5.78
N VAL A 48 -9.79 -7.78 -6.22
CA VAL A 48 -9.45 -6.68 -7.13
C VAL A 48 -9.74 -5.36 -6.45
N PRO A 49 -9.05 -4.28 -6.84
CA PRO A 49 -9.41 -2.94 -6.39
C PRO A 49 -10.87 -2.59 -6.70
N GLU A 50 -11.50 -1.81 -5.83
CA GLU A 50 -12.93 -1.48 -5.89
C GLU A 50 -13.34 -0.83 -7.23
N HIS A 51 -12.45 -0.06 -7.86
CA HIS A 51 -12.68 0.57 -9.15
C HIS A 51 -11.98 -0.12 -10.34
N CYS A 52 -11.58 -1.38 -10.19
CA CYS A 52 -10.99 -2.14 -11.29
C CYS A 52 -12.05 -2.47 -12.36
N THR A 53 -11.97 -1.83 -13.53
CA THR A 53 -12.87 -2.07 -14.67
C THR A 53 -12.45 -3.22 -15.57
N SER A 54 -11.28 -3.83 -15.30
CA SER A 54 -10.80 -4.97 -16.07
C SER A 54 -11.59 -6.23 -15.73
N GLY A 55 -12.33 -6.77 -16.70
CA GLY A 55 -12.99 -8.07 -16.59
C GLY A 55 -12.03 -9.28 -16.63
N ARG A 56 -10.71 -9.05 -16.66
CA ARG A 56 -9.70 -10.11 -16.69
C ARG A 56 -9.19 -10.43 -15.29
N VAL A 57 -9.36 -11.67 -14.87
CA VAL A 57 -8.68 -12.22 -13.70
C VAL A 57 -7.31 -12.72 -14.13
N TRP A 58 -6.25 -12.10 -13.60
CA TRP A 58 -4.89 -12.59 -13.78
C TRP A 58 -4.56 -13.60 -12.67
N MET A 59 -3.85 -14.67 -13.00
CA MET A 59 -3.53 -15.75 -12.05
C MET A 59 -4.77 -16.40 -11.40
N ALA A 60 -5.78 -16.72 -12.23
CA ALA A 60 -6.98 -17.46 -11.80
C ALA A 60 -6.62 -18.86 -11.25
#